data_AF-A0A143PSW5-F1
#
_entry.id   AF-A0A143PSW5-F1
#
_cell.length_a   1.000
_cell.length_b   1.000
_cell.length_c   1.000
_cell.angle_alpha   90.00
_cell.angle_beta   90.00
_cell.angle_gamma   90.00
#
_symmetry.space_group_name_H-M   'P 1'
#
loop_
_entity.id
_entity.type
_entity.pdbx_description
1 polymer ?
#
loop_
_entity_poly.entity_id
_entity_poly.type
_entity_poly.pdbx_seq_one_letter_code
_entity_poly.pdbx_strand_id
1 'polypeptide(L)'
;MASQTSADKALHLLEVLSGEPRGMPLRDLARLSGLPAATAHRLLLVLRRRGFVRQEREGGHYVLTLKLLDMSFRYLNGSELRLHAYPPLRDYASRTTARAFVSLPAGEVTYVWGGQDDAAAMYTAYGKPMPGHCSLFFAEGQQRRLSCARLCASGDVSRSADVVRRFGDDGAADGYRLNCACAPVRDYRGQEVARVGVFTHGRDEGPLHDEHVPAAWDLARATSVRLGYLSADVGPALPTRLREPGTER
;
A
#
# COMPACT_ATOMS: atom_id res chain seq x y z
N MET A 1 7.54 33.00 -26.44
CA MET A 1 6.57 32.12 -25.73
C MET A 1 6.39 30.87 -26.57
N ALA A 2 6.82 29.70 -26.09
CA ALA A 2 6.65 28.45 -26.82
C ALA A 2 5.15 28.14 -26.96
N SER A 3 4.72 27.84 -28.19
CA SER A 3 3.35 27.40 -28.47
C SER A 3 3.10 26.07 -27.74
N GLN A 4 2.26 26.10 -26.69
CA GLN A 4 1.89 24.91 -25.94
C GLN A 4 1.26 23.86 -26.86
N THR A 5 1.90 22.69 -26.96
CA THR A 5 1.51 21.63 -27.91
C THR A 5 0.22 20.94 -27.46
N SER A 6 -0.37 20.12 -28.33
CA SER A 6 -1.54 19.31 -27.96
C SER A 6 -1.21 18.29 -26.85
N ALA A 7 0.03 17.82 -26.76
CA ALA A 7 0.49 16.92 -25.71
C ALA A 7 0.57 17.65 -24.37
N ASP A 8 1.19 18.83 -24.32
CA ASP A 8 1.28 19.66 -23.10
C ASP A 8 -0.11 19.95 -22.54
N LYS A 9 -1.06 20.33 -23.41
CA LYS A 9 -2.45 20.62 -23.02
C LYS A 9 -3.17 19.40 -22.45
N ALA A 10 -2.91 18.22 -23.01
CA ALA A 10 -3.50 16.98 -22.52
C ALA A 10 -2.96 16.59 -21.14
N LEU A 11 -1.65 16.70 -20.94
CA LEU A 11 -1.01 16.44 -19.65
C LEU A 11 -1.48 17.44 -18.58
N HIS A 12 -1.56 18.72 -18.94
CA HIS A 12 -2.05 19.75 -18.04
C HIS A 12 -3.51 19.50 -17.58
N LEU A 13 -4.38 19.01 -18.47
CA LEU A 13 -5.74 18.59 -18.07
C LEU A 13 -5.74 17.45 -17.05
N LEU A 14 -4.80 16.50 -17.14
CA LEU A 14 -4.65 15.42 -16.16
C LEU A 14 -4.15 15.95 -14.81
N GLU A 15 -3.22 16.92 -14.82
CA GLU A 15 -2.72 17.59 -13.62
C GLU A 15 -3.82 18.38 -12.91
N VAL A 16 -4.64 19.12 -13.65
CA VAL A 16 -5.80 19.84 -13.07
C VAL A 16 -6.79 18.85 -12.45
N LEU A 17 -7.06 17.73 -13.12
CA LEU A 17 -7.95 16.69 -12.59
C LEU A 17 -7.38 15.96 -11.36
N SER A 18 -6.06 15.85 -11.21
CA SER A 18 -5.45 15.13 -10.08
C SER A 18 -5.68 15.83 -8.74
N GLY A 19 -5.92 17.15 -8.76
CA GLY A 19 -6.28 17.94 -7.59
C GLY A 19 -7.75 17.81 -7.15
N GLU A 20 -8.61 17.15 -7.92
CA GLU A 20 -10.05 17.05 -7.64
C GLU A 20 -10.53 15.58 -7.67
N PRO A 21 -10.49 14.87 -6.53
CA PRO A 21 -10.83 13.43 -6.47
C PRO A 21 -12.26 13.10 -6.90
N ARG A 22 -13.21 14.05 -6.79
CA ARG A 22 -14.60 13.86 -7.24
C ARG A 22 -14.78 14.15 -8.74
N GLY A 23 -13.72 14.52 -9.42
CA GLY A 23 -13.75 14.96 -10.80
C GLY A 23 -14.41 16.32 -11.01
N MET A 24 -14.47 16.76 -12.26
CA MET A 24 -14.84 18.13 -12.59
C MET A 24 -15.63 18.20 -13.91
N PRO A 25 -16.62 19.10 -14.05
CA PRO A 25 -17.30 19.31 -15.32
C PRO A 25 -16.38 19.98 -16.35
N LEU A 26 -16.67 19.79 -17.65
CA LEU A 26 -15.90 20.34 -18.77
C LEU A 26 -15.65 21.85 -18.64
N ARG A 27 -16.67 22.61 -18.23
CA ARG A 27 -16.60 24.07 -18.10
C ARG A 27 -15.50 24.48 -17.12
N ASP A 28 -15.45 23.82 -15.97
CA ASP A 28 -14.52 24.18 -14.91
C ASP A 28 -13.11 23.71 -15.26
N LEU A 29 -12.97 22.56 -15.93
CA LEU A 29 -11.70 22.10 -16.50
C LEU A 29 -11.14 23.06 -17.54
N ALA A 30 -11.98 23.50 -18.48
CA ALA A 30 -11.59 24.45 -19.52
C ALA A 30 -11.11 25.77 -18.89
N ARG A 31 -11.84 26.26 -17.88
CA ARG A 31 -11.48 27.47 -17.14
C ARG A 31 -10.16 27.33 -16.39
N LEU A 32 -9.96 26.25 -15.62
CA LEU A 32 -8.75 26.05 -14.81
C LEU A 32 -7.51 25.74 -15.65
N SER A 33 -7.67 25.06 -16.78
CA SER A 33 -6.56 24.77 -17.70
C SER A 33 -6.28 25.91 -18.68
N GLY A 34 -7.07 26.99 -18.66
CA GLY A 34 -6.93 28.11 -19.60
C GLY A 34 -7.21 27.73 -21.06
N LEU A 35 -7.93 26.64 -21.30
CA LEU A 35 -8.19 26.11 -22.63
C LEU A 35 -9.59 26.50 -23.13
N PRO A 36 -9.76 26.79 -24.44
CA PRO A 36 -11.08 26.86 -25.04
C PRO A 36 -11.86 25.56 -24.81
N ALA A 37 -13.15 25.65 -24.50
CA ALA A 37 -13.99 24.48 -24.17
C ALA A 37 -13.97 23.40 -25.26
N ALA A 38 -13.98 23.79 -26.54
CA ALA A 38 -13.87 22.87 -27.67
C ALA A 38 -12.53 22.10 -27.68
N THR A 39 -11.43 22.78 -27.35
CA THR A 39 -10.10 22.17 -27.24
C THR A 39 -10.04 21.19 -26.08
N ALA A 40 -10.50 21.60 -24.89
CA ALA A 40 -10.56 20.74 -23.71
C ALA A 40 -11.42 19.50 -23.97
N HIS A 41 -12.60 19.66 -24.58
CA HIS A 41 -13.47 18.56 -24.95
C HIS A 41 -12.78 17.56 -25.89
N ARG A 42 -12.11 18.03 -26.95
CA ARG A 42 -11.43 17.14 -27.90
C ARG A 42 -10.31 16.34 -27.22
N LEU A 43 -9.53 16.97 -26.35
CA LEU A 43 -8.47 16.31 -25.60
C LEU A 43 -9.03 15.31 -24.58
N LEU A 44 -10.09 15.67 -23.85
CA LEU A 44 -10.77 14.78 -22.92
C LEU A 44 -11.37 13.55 -23.62
N LEU A 45 -11.87 13.68 -24.86
CA LEU A 45 -12.28 12.51 -25.66
C LEU A 45 -11.11 11.58 -25.98
N VAL A 46 -9.94 12.12 -26.31
CA VAL A 46 -8.73 11.32 -26.53
C VAL A 46 -8.30 10.62 -25.25
N LEU A 47 -8.21 11.36 -24.14
CA LEU A 47 -7.86 10.82 -22.83
C LEU A 47 -8.86 9.75 -22.38
N ARG A 48 -10.16 9.94 -22.64
CA ARG A 48 -11.21 8.96 -22.35
C ARG A 48 -11.07 7.70 -23.18
N ARG A 49 -10.85 7.83 -24.50
CA ARG A 49 -10.59 6.67 -25.38
C ARG A 49 -9.33 5.91 -24.99
N ARG A 50 -8.29 6.62 -24.54
CA ARG A 50 -7.08 5.99 -24.01
C ARG A 50 -7.26 5.49 -22.58
N GLY A 51 -8.39 5.74 -21.93
CA GLY A 51 -8.70 5.27 -20.59
C GLY A 51 -7.92 5.97 -19.48
N PHE A 52 -7.45 7.21 -19.68
CA PHE A 52 -6.85 8.03 -18.61
C PHE A 52 -7.91 8.75 -17.77
N VAL A 53 -9.04 9.11 -18.39
CA VAL A 53 -10.18 9.75 -17.73
C VAL A 53 -11.45 8.95 -18.03
N ARG A 54 -12.43 9.04 -17.13
CA ARG A 54 -13.80 8.55 -17.32
C ARG A 54 -14.75 9.73 -17.16
N GLN A 55 -15.89 9.68 -17.83
CA GLN A 55 -17.00 10.58 -17.55
C GLN A 55 -18.09 9.79 -16.81
N GLU A 56 -18.57 10.27 -15.67
CA GLU A 56 -19.51 9.52 -14.83
C GLU A 56 -20.85 9.26 -15.51
N ARG A 57 -21.32 10.25 -16.26
CA ARG A 57 -22.51 10.22 -17.12
C ARG A 57 -22.29 11.20 -18.28
N GLU A 58 -23.09 11.10 -19.33
CA GLU A 58 -23.02 12.08 -20.41
C GLU A 58 -23.27 13.50 -19.88
N GLY A 59 -22.40 14.44 -20.24
CA GLY A 59 -22.39 15.80 -19.67
C GLY A 59 -21.95 15.91 -18.19
N GLY A 60 -21.62 14.79 -17.55
CA GLY A 60 -21.19 14.71 -16.15
C GLY A 60 -19.72 15.07 -15.92
N HIS A 61 -19.26 14.79 -14.70
CA HIS A 61 -17.89 15.08 -14.26
C HIS A 61 -16.91 14.15 -14.97
N TYR A 62 -15.77 14.70 -15.36
CA TYR A 62 -14.60 13.94 -15.78
C TYR A 62 -13.76 13.62 -14.54
N VAL A 63 -13.40 12.36 -14.38
CA VAL A 63 -12.62 11.85 -13.25
C VAL A 63 -11.39 11.16 -13.80
N LEU A 64 -10.24 11.28 -13.11
CA LEU A 64 -9.09 10.44 -13.42
C LEU A 64 -9.44 8.97 -13.20
N THR A 65 -8.80 8.13 -14.00
CA THR A 65 -8.79 6.68 -13.79
C THR A 65 -7.46 6.27 -13.18
N LEU A 66 -7.37 5.00 -12.82
CA LEU A 66 -6.16 4.41 -12.25
C LEU A 66 -5.17 3.95 -13.32
N LYS A 67 -5.37 4.33 -14.58
CA LYS A 67 -4.45 3.98 -15.67
C LYS A 67 -3.04 4.56 -15.50
N LEU A 68 -2.92 5.79 -14.96
CA LEU A 68 -1.61 6.36 -14.66
C LEU A 68 -0.88 5.52 -13.62
N LEU A 69 -1.59 5.11 -12.57
CA LEU A 69 -1.07 4.23 -11.53
C LEU A 69 -0.69 2.85 -12.08
N ASP A 70 -1.51 2.23 -12.93
CA ASP A 70 -1.21 0.98 -13.63
C ASP A 70 0.06 1.08 -14.48
N MET A 71 0.26 2.19 -15.20
CA MET A 71 1.47 2.44 -15.96
C MET A 71 2.69 2.59 -15.07
N SER A 72 2.56 3.29 -13.95
CA SER A 72 3.63 3.40 -12.95
C SER A 72 3.98 2.04 -12.34
N PHE A 73 2.99 1.22 -11.97
CA PHE A 73 3.23 -0.13 -11.46
C PHE A 73 3.97 -1.01 -12.47
N ARG A 74 3.59 -0.95 -13.75
CA ARG A 74 4.28 -1.69 -14.83
C ARG A 74 5.71 -1.21 -15.04
N TYR A 75 5.95 0.09 -14.94
CA TYR A 75 7.28 0.66 -15.05
C TYR A 75 8.16 0.29 -13.85
N LEU A 76 7.58 0.27 -12.64
CA LEU A 76 8.33 0.19 -11.40
C LEU A 76 8.52 -1.23 -10.86
N ASN A 77 7.94 -2.25 -11.50
CA ASN A 77 8.21 -3.68 -11.25
C ASN A 77 8.28 -4.06 -9.75
N GLY A 78 7.39 -3.50 -8.92
CA GLY A 78 7.32 -3.73 -7.47
C GLY A 78 7.88 -2.61 -6.56
N SER A 79 8.61 -1.62 -7.11
CA SER A 79 9.23 -0.54 -6.33
C SER A 79 8.22 0.44 -5.70
N GLU A 80 7.06 0.69 -6.34
CA GLU A 80 6.00 1.54 -5.75
C GLU A 80 5.38 0.93 -4.51
N LEU A 81 5.24 -0.39 -4.49
CA LEU A 81 4.65 -1.07 -3.35
C LEU A 81 5.49 -0.82 -2.09
N ARG A 82 6.82 -0.79 -2.21
CA ARG A 82 7.72 -0.38 -1.13
C ARG A 82 7.54 1.09 -0.75
N LEU A 83 7.43 1.99 -1.72
CA LEU A 83 7.21 3.43 -1.44
C LEU A 83 5.91 3.68 -0.66
N HIS A 84 4.85 2.93 -0.97
CA HIS A 84 3.56 3.05 -0.29
C HIS A 84 3.53 2.33 1.06
N ALA A 85 4.17 1.17 1.17
CA ALA A 85 4.25 0.37 2.40
C ALA A 85 5.24 0.95 3.42
N TYR A 86 6.31 1.61 2.98
CA TYR A 86 7.38 2.06 3.88
C TYR A 86 6.89 3.02 4.96
N PRO A 87 6.12 4.10 4.67
CA PRO A 87 5.72 5.03 5.72
C PRO A 87 4.87 4.43 6.85
N PRO A 88 3.81 3.61 6.61
CA PRO A 88 3.08 2.97 7.70
C PRO A 88 3.93 1.93 8.45
N LEU A 89 4.80 1.18 7.75
CA LEU A 89 5.69 0.21 8.40
C LEU A 89 6.72 0.91 9.29
N ARG A 90 7.30 2.02 8.83
CA ARG A 90 8.25 2.86 9.57
C ARG A 90 7.63 3.41 10.84
N ASP A 91 6.45 4.02 10.72
CA ASP A 91 5.71 4.63 11.83
C ASP A 91 5.33 3.60 12.91
N TYR A 92 5.00 2.38 12.50
CA TYR A 92 4.78 1.28 13.42
C TYR A 92 6.09 0.78 14.08
N ALA A 93 7.14 0.59 13.28
CA ALA A 93 8.42 0.08 13.74
C ALA A 93 9.20 1.06 14.65
N SER A 94 8.96 2.37 14.55
CA SER A 94 9.58 3.37 15.43
C SER A 94 8.91 3.42 16.82
N ARG A 95 7.63 3.04 16.90
CA ARG A 95 6.86 3.06 18.16
C ARG A 95 6.84 1.72 18.90
N THR A 96 7.39 0.68 18.31
CA THR A 96 7.33 -0.68 18.85
C THR A 96 8.71 -1.34 18.84
N THR A 97 8.89 -2.37 19.66
CA THR A 97 10.07 -3.24 19.59
C THR A 97 9.92 -4.34 18.53
N ALA A 98 8.73 -4.42 17.91
CA ALA A 98 8.43 -5.35 16.83
C ALA A 98 9.07 -4.90 15.52
N ARG A 99 9.32 -5.87 14.64
CA ARG A 99 9.82 -5.62 13.29
C ARG A 99 8.66 -5.73 12.31
N ALA A 100 8.66 -4.90 11.29
CA ALA A 100 7.66 -4.91 10.25
C ALA A 100 8.30 -5.36 8.92
N PHE A 101 7.50 -5.85 7.99
CA PHE A 101 7.99 -6.20 6.65
C PHE A 101 6.92 -6.00 5.58
N VAL A 102 7.39 -5.88 4.35
CA VAL A 102 6.60 -6.03 3.14
C VAL A 102 7.24 -7.07 2.24
N SER A 103 6.43 -7.94 1.66
CA SER A 103 6.89 -9.00 0.78
C SER A 103 6.10 -9.08 -0.50
N LEU A 104 6.83 -9.21 -1.60
CA LEU A 104 6.29 -9.27 -2.94
C LEU A 104 6.29 -10.73 -3.46
N PRO A 105 5.35 -11.10 -4.35
CA PRO A 105 5.25 -12.45 -4.92
C PRO A 105 6.53 -12.96 -5.60
N ALA A 106 7.40 -12.06 -6.05
CA ALA A 106 8.67 -12.39 -6.71
C ALA A 106 9.81 -12.77 -5.74
N GLY A 107 9.52 -13.00 -4.45
CA GLY A 107 10.52 -13.40 -3.45
C GLY A 107 11.39 -12.25 -2.96
N GLU A 108 10.91 -11.01 -3.11
CA GLU A 108 11.52 -9.82 -2.53
C GLU A 108 10.86 -9.48 -1.19
N VAL A 109 11.68 -9.15 -0.19
CA VAL A 109 11.19 -8.73 1.12
C VAL A 109 11.98 -7.56 1.64
N THR A 110 11.28 -6.53 2.09
CA THR A 110 11.86 -5.42 2.82
C THR A 110 11.45 -5.50 4.28
N TYR A 111 12.43 -5.59 5.17
CA TYR A 111 12.26 -5.54 6.62
C TYR A 111 12.52 -4.13 7.12
N VAL A 112 11.74 -3.70 8.10
CA VAL A 112 11.81 -2.38 8.75
C VAL A 112 11.81 -2.59 10.26
N TRP A 113 12.71 -1.94 10.98
CA TRP A 113 12.75 -1.97 12.45
C TRP A 113 13.24 -0.63 13.01
N GLY A 114 12.94 -0.35 14.28
CA GLY A 114 13.47 0.83 14.96
C GLY A 114 15.00 0.83 15.02
N GLY A 115 15.62 1.93 14.64
CA GLY A 115 17.05 2.21 14.75
C GLY A 115 17.36 3.16 15.91
N GLN A 116 18.61 3.62 15.99
CA GLN A 116 19.01 4.66 16.95
C GLN A 116 18.51 6.05 16.50
N ASP A 117 18.24 6.94 17.46
CA ASP A 117 17.85 8.34 17.25
C ASP A 117 16.60 8.54 16.38
N ASP A 118 15.54 7.77 16.63
CA ASP A 118 14.24 7.85 15.94
C ASP A 118 14.32 7.56 14.42
N ALA A 119 15.46 7.05 13.94
CA ALA A 119 15.63 6.54 12.60
C ALA A 119 15.07 5.12 12.50
N ALA A 120 14.40 4.77 11.40
CA ALA A 120 14.11 3.37 11.10
C ALA A 120 15.21 2.78 10.23
N ALA A 121 15.67 1.59 10.59
CA ALA A 121 16.57 0.81 9.76
C ALA A 121 15.76 -0.08 8.80
N MET A 122 16.30 -0.27 7.59
CA MET A 122 15.65 -1.03 6.52
C MET A 122 16.65 -1.94 5.83
N TYR A 123 16.23 -3.18 5.54
CA TYR A 123 17.00 -4.14 4.76
C TYR A 123 16.11 -4.88 3.77
N THR A 124 16.51 -4.92 2.50
CA THR A 124 15.80 -5.66 1.46
C THR A 124 16.59 -6.90 1.05
N ALA A 125 15.93 -8.06 1.10
CA ALA A 125 16.45 -9.34 0.63
C ALA A 125 15.80 -9.72 -0.71
N TYR A 126 16.60 -10.26 -1.62
CA TYR A 126 16.18 -10.70 -2.96
C TYR A 126 16.51 -12.19 -3.17
N GLY A 127 15.68 -12.90 -3.95
CA GLY A 127 16.10 -14.09 -4.71
C GLY A 127 16.37 -15.38 -3.92
N LYS A 128 15.86 -15.53 -2.70
CA LYS A 128 15.93 -16.82 -1.97
C LYS A 128 14.61 -17.59 -2.11
N PRO A 129 14.61 -18.94 -2.02
CA PRO A 129 13.38 -19.73 -1.94
C PRO A 129 12.65 -19.36 -0.64
N MET A 130 11.88 -18.28 -0.71
CA MET A 130 11.09 -17.77 0.38
C MET A 130 9.70 -18.33 0.19
N PRO A 131 9.16 -19.07 1.17
CA PRO A 131 7.81 -19.55 1.05
C PRO A 131 6.92 -18.30 1.02
N GLY A 132 6.26 -18.04 -0.11
CA GLY A 132 5.61 -16.77 -0.48
C GLY A 132 4.39 -16.37 0.35
N HIS A 133 4.37 -16.72 1.64
CA HIS A 133 3.27 -16.55 2.58
C HIS A 133 3.60 -15.55 3.71
N CYS A 134 4.80 -15.61 4.31
CA CYS A 134 5.28 -14.74 5.38
C CYS A 134 6.79 -14.75 5.27
N SER A 135 7.32 -13.69 4.71
CA SER A 135 8.64 -13.74 4.09
C SER A 135 9.68 -13.41 5.13
N LEU A 136 9.84 -14.31 6.09
CA LEU A 136 10.92 -14.29 7.06
C LEU A 136 12.03 -15.20 6.55
N PHE A 137 13.22 -14.65 6.48
CA PHE A 137 14.42 -15.30 5.96
C PHE A 137 14.65 -16.66 6.64
N PHE A 138 14.56 -17.73 5.85
CA PHE A 138 15.06 -19.07 6.18
C PHE A 138 16.33 -19.31 5.34
N ALA A 139 17.46 -19.59 6.00
CA ALA A 139 18.61 -20.20 5.35
C ALA A 139 18.59 -21.71 5.60
N GLU A 140 18.96 -22.51 4.59
CA GLU A 140 19.24 -23.94 4.79
C GLU A 140 20.31 -24.09 5.90
N GLY A 141 20.04 -24.95 6.88
CA GLY A 141 20.89 -25.18 8.05
C GLY A 141 20.59 -24.31 9.28
N GLN A 142 19.70 -23.31 9.19
CA GLN A 142 19.22 -22.59 10.38
C GLN A 142 18.07 -23.35 11.07
N GLN A 143 18.31 -23.79 12.30
CA GLN A 143 17.29 -24.34 13.20
C GLN A 143 16.38 -23.20 13.72
N ARG A 144 15.43 -22.75 12.89
CA ARG A 144 14.45 -21.72 13.22
C ARG A 144 13.04 -22.26 12.99
N ARG A 145 12.09 -21.83 13.80
CA ARG A 145 10.66 -22.09 13.60
C ARG A 145 9.91 -20.79 13.45
N LEU A 146 8.93 -20.77 12.55
CA LEU A 146 8.06 -19.65 12.27
C LEU A 146 6.60 -20.05 12.52
N SER A 147 5.92 -19.35 13.44
CA SER A 147 4.48 -19.36 13.58
C SER A 147 3.91 -18.09 12.95
N CYS A 148 3.20 -18.20 11.82
CA CYS A 148 2.60 -17.05 11.14
C CYS A 148 1.07 -17.08 11.18
N ALA A 149 0.43 -16.12 11.84
CA ALA A 149 -0.99 -15.83 11.70
C ALA A 149 -1.23 -15.21 10.31
N ARG A 150 -1.62 -16.06 9.34
CA ARG A 150 -1.81 -15.65 7.95
C ARG A 150 -3.23 -15.15 7.75
N LEU A 151 -3.43 -13.85 7.94
CA LEU A 151 -4.72 -13.21 7.74
C LEU A 151 -5.06 -13.14 6.24
N CYS A 152 -6.32 -13.40 5.90
CA CYS A 152 -6.88 -13.34 4.55
C CYS A 152 -8.12 -12.45 4.51
N ALA A 153 -8.91 -12.47 5.58
CA ALA A 153 -10.11 -11.66 5.82
C ALA A 153 -10.02 -10.91 7.17
N SER A 154 -10.79 -9.83 7.31
CA SER A 154 -10.79 -9.01 8.53
C SER A 154 -11.22 -9.79 9.77
N GLY A 155 -12.15 -10.74 9.60
CA GLY A 155 -12.58 -11.65 10.66
C GLY A 155 -11.47 -12.57 11.19
N ASP A 156 -10.39 -12.77 10.44
CA ASP A 156 -9.25 -13.59 10.87
C ASP A 156 -8.47 -12.95 12.02
N VAL A 157 -8.58 -11.61 12.20
CA VAL A 157 -7.93 -10.90 13.31
C VAL A 157 -8.42 -11.45 14.65
N SER A 158 -9.73 -11.65 14.79
CA SER A 158 -10.36 -12.18 16.02
C SER A 158 -10.15 -13.68 16.25
N ARG A 159 -9.76 -14.41 15.19
CA ARG A 159 -9.55 -15.87 15.20
C ARG A 159 -8.14 -16.20 14.74
N SER A 160 -7.19 -15.36 15.12
CA SER A 160 -5.82 -15.40 14.62
C SER A 160 -5.13 -16.74 14.91
N ALA A 161 -5.46 -17.36 16.04
CA ALA A 161 -5.01 -18.69 16.45
C ALA A 161 -5.39 -19.79 15.45
N ASP A 162 -6.56 -19.69 14.81
CA ASP A 162 -7.08 -20.69 13.88
C ASP A 162 -6.40 -20.62 12.50
N VAL A 163 -5.79 -19.47 12.18
CA VAL A 163 -5.13 -19.21 10.89
C VAL A 163 -3.60 -19.21 11.01
N VAL A 164 -3.06 -19.69 12.14
CA VAL A 164 -1.62 -19.86 12.33
C VAL A 164 -1.11 -21.00 11.46
N ARG A 165 -0.07 -20.71 10.67
CA ARG A 165 0.70 -21.69 9.93
C ARG A 165 2.10 -21.78 10.50
N ARG A 166 2.59 -23.01 10.70
CA ARG A 166 3.92 -23.28 11.25
C ARG A 166 4.88 -23.75 10.15
N PHE A 167 6.12 -23.29 10.23
CA PHE A 167 7.19 -23.60 9.28
C PHE A 167 8.51 -23.83 10.03
N GLY A 168 9.37 -24.70 9.49
CA GLY A 168 10.64 -25.09 10.11
C GLY A 168 10.60 -26.50 10.73
N ASP A 169 11.77 -27.00 11.14
CA ASP A 169 11.93 -28.35 11.67
C ASP A 169 11.59 -28.47 13.16
N ASP A 170 11.22 -29.68 13.57
CA ASP A 170 10.69 -29.94 14.91
C ASP A 170 11.74 -30.11 16.02
N GLY A 171 13.02 -30.22 15.67
CA GLY A 171 14.10 -30.66 16.57
C GLY A 171 14.81 -29.59 17.41
N ALA A 172 14.41 -28.31 17.34
CA ALA A 172 15.17 -27.23 17.97
C ALA A 172 14.71 -26.95 19.41
N ALA A 173 15.28 -27.68 20.38
CA ALA A 173 15.08 -27.41 21.81
C ALA A 173 15.59 -26.01 22.24
N ASP A 174 16.56 -25.44 21.50
CA ASP A 174 17.20 -24.13 21.76
C ASP A 174 17.08 -23.14 20.56
N GLY A 175 16.15 -23.38 19.64
CA GLY A 175 16.01 -22.58 18.41
C GLY A 175 15.36 -21.21 18.61
N TYR A 176 15.77 -20.21 17.81
CA TYR A 176 15.06 -18.94 17.71
C TYR A 176 13.66 -19.16 17.13
N ARG A 177 12.62 -18.80 17.89
CA ARG A 177 11.23 -18.85 17.44
C ARG A 177 10.77 -17.48 16.95
N LEU A 178 10.23 -17.45 15.73
CA LEU A 178 9.69 -16.26 15.11
C LEU A 178 8.17 -16.35 15.13
N ASN A 179 7.53 -15.35 15.72
CA ASN A 179 6.08 -15.22 15.66
C ASN A 179 5.78 -14.07 14.70
N CYS A 180 4.90 -14.32 13.72
CA CYS A 180 4.56 -13.41 12.63
C CYS A 180 3.03 -13.27 12.49
N ALA A 181 2.57 -12.08 12.11
CA ALA A 181 1.21 -11.87 11.62
C ALA A 181 1.31 -11.11 10.31
N CYS A 182 0.62 -11.58 9.27
CA CYS A 182 0.66 -10.92 7.97
C CYS A 182 -0.74 -10.82 7.35
N ALA A 183 -0.94 -9.78 6.54
CA ALA A 183 -2.19 -9.49 5.88
C ALA A 183 -1.96 -9.09 4.41
N PRO A 184 -2.95 -9.31 3.54
CA PRO A 184 -2.84 -9.07 2.12
C PRO A 184 -2.89 -7.58 1.78
N VAL A 185 -1.93 -7.13 1.00
CA VAL A 185 -1.95 -5.82 0.35
C VAL A 185 -2.65 -5.97 -0.99
N ARG A 186 -3.75 -5.25 -1.16
CA ARG A 186 -4.54 -5.27 -2.39
C ARG A 186 -4.29 -4.02 -3.22
N ASP A 187 -4.21 -4.20 -4.53
CA ASP A 187 -4.21 -3.09 -5.47
C ASP A 187 -5.62 -2.55 -5.70
N TYR A 188 -5.73 -1.52 -6.52
CA TYR A 188 -7.02 -0.94 -6.88
C TYR A 188 -8.01 -1.87 -7.59
N ARG A 189 -7.55 -3.01 -8.12
CA ARG A 189 -8.39 -4.04 -8.73
C ARG A 189 -8.86 -5.07 -7.69
N GLY A 190 -8.44 -4.93 -6.44
CA GLY A 190 -8.68 -5.89 -5.38
C GLY A 190 -7.79 -7.12 -5.43
N GLN A 191 -6.77 -7.13 -6.29
CA GLN A 191 -5.83 -8.25 -6.41
C GLN A 191 -4.77 -8.17 -5.30
N GLU A 192 -4.46 -9.30 -4.66
CA GLU A 192 -3.34 -9.38 -3.71
C GLU A 192 -2.02 -9.24 -4.48
N VAL A 193 -1.32 -8.12 -4.27
CA VAL A 193 -0.07 -7.78 -4.95
C VAL A 193 1.15 -7.86 -4.03
N ALA A 194 0.93 -7.92 -2.72
CA ALA A 194 1.95 -8.18 -1.71
C ALA A 194 1.30 -8.63 -0.40
N ARG A 195 2.15 -8.94 0.58
CA ARG A 195 1.77 -9.04 1.98
C ARG A 195 2.63 -8.13 2.82
N VAL A 196 2.03 -7.53 3.84
CA VAL A 196 2.77 -6.87 4.91
C VAL A 196 2.51 -7.60 6.20
N GLY A 197 3.45 -7.49 7.13
CA GLY A 197 3.29 -8.13 8.41
C GLY A 197 4.24 -7.58 9.45
N VAL A 198 4.07 -8.09 10.65
CA VAL A 198 4.88 -7.79 11.82
C VAL A 198 5.38 -9.09 12.39
N PHE A 199 6.56 -9.05 12.99
CA PHE A 199 7.15 -10.21 13.63
C PHE A 199 7.98 -9.83 14.85
N THR A 200 8.04 -10.77 15.78
CA THR A 200 8.84 -10.70 16.99
C THR A 200 9.60 -12.00 17.18
N HIS A 201 10.64 -11.95 18.02
CA HIS A 201 11.33 -13.14 18.48
C HIS A 201 10.69 -13.56 19.80
N GLY A 202 10.22 -14.80 19.88
CA GLY A 202 9.58 -15.38 21.06
C GLY A 202 10.39 -16.53 21.64
N ARG A 203 10.13 -16.86 22.91
CA ARG A 203 10.57 -18.13 23.52
C ARG A 203 9.59 -19.27 23.21
N ASP A 204 8.31 -18.93 23.01
CA ASP A 204 7.21 -19.86 22.74
C ASP A 204 6.64 -19.71 21.33
N GLU A 205 5.91 -20.75 20.88
CA GLU A 205 5.23 -20.82 19.57
C GLU A 205 3.81 -20.28 19.59
N GLY A 206 3.45 -19.58 20.66
CA GLY A 206 2.18 -18.89 20.75
C GLY A 206 2.04 -17.85 19.64
N PRO A 207 0.80 -17.50 19.27
CA PRO A 207 0.57 -16.37 18.37
C PRO A 207 1.25 -15.10 18.92
N LEU A 208 1.62 -14.15 18.03
CA LEU A 208 2.05 -12.83 18.49
C LEU A 208 1.00 -12.25 19.44
N HIS A 209 1.48 -11.56 20.48
CA HIS A 209 0.64 -10.82 21.41
C HIS A 209 -0.35 -9.90 20.68
N ASP A 210 -1.53 -9.75 21.29
CA ASP A 210 -2.76 -9.33 20.63
C ASP A 210 -2.69 -7.97 19.94
N GLU A 211 -1.78 -7.07 20.30
CA GLU A 211 -1.68 -5.77 19.60
C GLU A 211 -1.09 -5.87 18.18
N HIS A 212 -0.24 -6.87 17.94
CA HIS A 212 0.51 -6.99 16.69
C HIS A 212 -0.32 -7.61 15.56
N VAL A 213 -1.28 -8.48 15.87
CA VAL A 213 -2.12 -9.12 14.85
C VAL A 213 -3.07 -8.11 14.17
N PRO A 214 -3.84 -7.28 14.92
CA PRO A 214 -4.61 -6.18 14.34
C PRO A 214 -3.71 -5.18 13.61
N ALA A 215 -2.52 -4.89 14.15
CA ALA A 215 -1.57 -3.99 13.50
C ALA A 215 -1.14 -4.49 12.11
N ALA A 216 -0.88 -5.80 11.95
CA ALA A 216 -0.59 -6.37 10.63
C ALA A 216 -1.71 -6.11 9.63
N TRP A 217 -2.97 -6.27 10.05
CA TRP A 217 -4.14 -5.98 9.22
C TRP A 217 -4.26 -4.49 8.88
N ASP A 218 -4.06 -3.61 9.87
CA ASP A 218 -4.12 -2.17 9.68
C ASP A 218 -3.02 -1.65 8.76
N LEU A 219 -1.80 -2.18 8.87
CA LEU A 219 -0.68 -1.89 7.97
C LEU A 219 -1.02 -2.31 6.53
N ALA A 220 -1.61 -3.49 6.35
CA ALA A 220 -2.02 -3.98 5.04
C ALA A 220 -3.13 -3.11 4.45
N ARG A 221 -4.12 -2.73 5.26
CA ARG A 221 -5.19 -1.82 4.85
C ARG A 221 -4.64 -0.45 4.46
N ALA A 222 -3.79 0.15 5.29
CA ALA A 222 -3.19 1.46 5.02
C ALA A 222 -2.35 1.46 3.73
N THR A 223 -1.59 0.39 3.50
CA THR A 223 -0.84 0.20 2.26
C THR A 223 -1.78 0.01 1.06
N SER A 224 -2.83 -0.79 1.19
CA SER A 224 -3.81 -1.04 0.12
C SER A 224 -4.55 0.23 -0.30
N VAL A 225 -4.95 1.07 0.65
CA VAL A 225 -5.60 2.37 0.38
C VAL A 225 -4.66 3.27 -0.43
N ARG A 226 -3.37 3.29 -0.11
CA ARG A 226 -2.36 4.05 -0.86
C ARG A 226 -2.13 3.52 -2.28
N LEU A 227 -2.43 2.24 -2.52
CA LEU A 227 -2.44 1.61 -3.84
C LEU A 227 -3.79 1.73 -4.57
N GLY A 228 -4.73 2.52 -4.02
CA GLY A 228 -6.04 2.77 -4.62
C GLY A 228 -7.10 1.70 -4.33
N TYR A 229 -6.85 0.76 -3.42
CA TYR A 229 -7.87 -0.18 -2.97
C TYR A 229 -8.85 0.50 -2.01
N LEU A 230 -10.07 0.71 -2.48
CA LEU A 230 -11.18 1.23 -1.70
C LEU A 230 -12.18 0.10 -1.50
N SER A 231 -12.14 -0.59 -0.35
CA SER A 231 -13.12 -1.63 -0.01
C SER A 231 -14.51 -1.01 0.19
N ALA A 232 -15.58 -1.75 -0.12
CA ALA A 232 -16.96 -1.35 0.16
C ALA A 232 -17.25 -1.21 1.68
N ASP A 233 -16.41 -1.78 2.55
CA ASP A 233 -16.48 -1.64 4.01
C ASP A 233 -15.93 -0.30 4.54
N VAL A 234 -15.53 0.62 3.65
CA VAL A 234 -15.03 1.95 4.02
C VAL A 234 -16.19 2.94 4.04
N GLY A 235 -16.85 3.07 5.20
CA GLY A 235 -17.43 4.35 5.58
C GLY A 235 -16.33 5.44 5.62
N PRO A 236 -16.64 6.69 5.28
CA PRO A 236 -15.61 7.70 5.05
C PRO A 236 -15.02 8.15 6.38
N ALA A 237 -13.83 7.67 6.73
CA ALA A 237 -12.97 8.33 7.69
C ALA A 237 -11.70 8.77 6.96
N LEU A 238 -11.83 9.86 6.18
CA LEU A 238 -10.65 10.69 5.93
C LEU A 238 -10.20 11.26 7.27
N PRO A 239 -8.90 11.22 7.60
CA PRO A 239 -8.39 11.89 8.80
C PRO A 239 -8.78 13.36 8.74
N THR A 240 -9.49 13.80 9.78
CA THR A 240 -9.93 15.17 9.98
C THR A 240 -8.70 16.07 9.98
N ARG A 241 -8.75 17.15 9.20
CA ARG A 241 -7.68 18.14 9.06
C ARG A 241 -7.14 18.56 10.43
N LEU A 242 -5.81 18.61 10.53
CA LEU A 242 -5.11 19.36 11.58
C LEU A 242 -5.72 20.76 11.65
N ARG A 243 -6.37 21.05 12.78
CA ARG A 243 -6.80 22.40 13.15
C ARG A 243 -5.53 23.19 13.44
N GLU A 244 -5.26 24.22 12.66
CA GLU A 244 -4.25 25.21 13.03
C GLU A 244 -4.67 25.89 14.34
N PRO A 245 -3.76 26.07 15.32
CA PRO A 245 -4.06 26.79 16.54
C PRO A 245 -4.32 28.26 16.20
N GLY A 246 -5.46 28.76 16.67
CA GLY A 246 -5.92 30.12 16.45
C GLY A 246 -4.94 31.15 16.99
N THR A 247 -4.70 32.17 16.18
CA THR A 247 -4.16 33.46 16.58
C THR A 247 -5.17 34.15 17.50
N GLU A 248 -4.91 34.12 18.80
CA GLU A 248 -5.55 35.04 19.76
C GLU A 248 -4.99 36.45 19.52
N ARG A 249 -5.91 37.40 19.35
CA ARG A 249 -5.70 38.85 19.48
C ARG A 249 -6.47 39.31 20.71
#